data_AF-A0A443M026-F1
#
_entry.id   AF-A0A443M026-F1
#
_cell.length_a   1.000
_cell.length_b   1.000
_cell.length_c   1.000
_cell.angle_alpha   90.00
_cell.angle_beta   90.00
_cell.angle_gamma   90.00
#
_symmetry.space_group_name_H-M   'P 1'
#
loop_
_entity.id
_entity.type
_entity.pdbx_description
1 polymer ?
#
loop_
_entity_poly.entity_id
_entity_poly.type
_entity_poly.pdbx_seq_one_letter_code
_entity_poly.pdbx_strand_id
1 'polypeptide(L)'
;MADLLDAWLKLGLDIDDFLSATPRLYMLVTRAAVAARHRADDGMIHGAWLGAILGRAKKIPALDSLLSRPADADDDPEMRAAEQRAEMAALREVMAAQGRTRSWSEWRES
;
A
#
# COMPACT_ATOMS: atom_id res chain seq x y z
N MET A 1 11.55 -5.29 37.55
CA MET A 1 10.81 -4.02 37.37
C MET A 1 11.58 -3.04 36.52
N ALA A 2 12.87 -2.77 36.80
CA ALA A 2 13.71 -1.91 35.96
C ALA A 2 13.74 -2.34 34.47
N ASP A 3 13.86 -3.64 34.19
CA ASP A 3 13.89 -4.15 32.81
C ASP A 3 12.56 -3.96 32.05
N LEU A 4 11.42 -4.00 32.76
CA LEU A 4 10.10 -3.79 32.16
C LEU A 4 9.87 -2.32 31.81
N LEU A 5 10.33 -1.42 32.69
CA LEU A 5 10.31 0.01 32.44
C LEU A 5 11.23 0.38 31.28
N ASP A 6 12.44 -0.17 31.22
CA ASP A 6 13.38 0.06 30.11
C ASP A 6 12.79 -0.43 28.78
N ALA A 7 12.17 -1.61 28.75
CA ALA A 7 11.48 -2.11 27.57
C ALA A 7 10.30 -1.22 27.14
N TRP A 8 9.53 -0.71 28.10
CA TRP A 8 8.42 0.21 27.87
C TRP A 8 8.88 1.54 27.24
N LEU A 9 9.92 2.14 27.80
CA LEU A 9 10.48 3.40 27.31
C LEU A 9 11.13 3.23 25.92
N LYS A 10 11.78 2.09 25.63
CA LYS A 10 12.32 1.77 24.30
C LYS A 10 11.24 1.66 23.21
N LEU A 11 9.98 1.45 23.60
CA LEU A 11 8.83 1.48 22.70
C LEU A 11 8.25 2.89 22.52
N GLY A 12 8.82 3.91 23.17
CA GLY A 12 8.38 5.31 23.08
C GLY A 12 7.10 5.60 23.86
N LEU A 13 6.78 4.76 24.85
CA LEU A 13 5.59 4.88 25.69
C LEU A 13 5.89 5.70 26.94
N ASP A 14 4.88 6.39 27.48
CA ASP A 14 5.03 7.30 28.62
C ASP A 14 5.21 6.56 29.96
N ILE A 15 5.96 7.18 30.87
CA ILE A 15 6.27 6.61 32.18
C ILE A 15 5.06 6.57 33.11
N ASP A 16 4.18 7.56 33.04
CA ASP A 16 2.99 7.63 33.90
C ASP A 16 1.99 6.50 33.56
N ASP A 17 1.91 6.13 32.28
CA ASP A 17 1.14 4.97 31.81
C ASP A 17 1.74 3.64 32.32
N PHE A 18 3.07 3.55 32.42
CA PHE A 18 3.72 2.34 32.96
C PHE A 18 3.41 2.17 34.45
N LEU A 19 3.47 3.25 35.23
CA LEU A 19 3.24 3.20 36.68
C LEU A 19 1.78 2.86 37.03
N SER A 20 0.84 3.20 36.16
CA SER A 20 -0.58 2.88 36.30
C SER A 20 -0.98 1.55 35.63
N ALA A 21 -0.07 0.91 34.89
CA ALA A 21 -0.39 -0.31 34.15
C ALA A 21 -0.50 -1.55 35.05
N THR A 22 -1.61 -2.26 34.90
CA THR A 22 -1.69 -3.64 35.37
C THR A 22 -0.84 -4.56 34.48
N PRO A 23 -0.40 -5.75 34.94
CA PRO A 23 0.39 -6.67 34.12
C PRO A 23 -0.28 -7.04 32.78
N ARG A 24 -1.61 -7.15 32.77
CA ARG A 24 -2.38 -7.42 31.54
C ARG A 24 -2.38 -6.23 30.59
N LEU A 25 -2.52 -5.01 31.11
CA LEU A 25 -2.46 -3.79 30.31
C LEU A 25 -1.07 -3.60 29.72
N TYR A 26 -0.02 -3.84 30.53
CA TYR A 26 1.37 -3.80 30.07
C TYR A 26 1.58 -4.69 28.84
N MET A 27 1.13 -5.94 28.91
CA MET A 27 1.25 -6.89 27.79
C MET A 27 0.49 -6.45 26.53
N LEU A 28 -0.70 -5.88 26.70
CA LEU A 28 -1.53 -5.41 25.58
C LEU A 28 -0.87 -4.23 24.86
N VAL A 29 -0.42 -3.23 25.62
CA VAL A 29 0.17 -2.01 25.06
C VAL A 29 1.52 -2.32 24.41
N THR A 30 2.38 -3.07 25.08
CA THR A 30 3.68 -3.47 24.49
C THR A 30 3.52 -4.28 23.21
N ARG A 31 2.59 -5.24 23.17
CA ARG A 31 2.29 -6.01 21.95
C ARG A 31 1.79 -5.11 20.82
N ALA A 32 0.90 -4.16 21.12
CA ALA A 32 0.40 -3.21 20.14
C ALA A 32 1.51 -2.29 19.62
N ALA A 33 2.37 -1.77 20.49
CA ALA A 33 3.49 -0.91 20.14
C ALA A 33 4.53 -1.63 19.25
N VAL A 34 4.87 -2.87 19.60
CA VAL A 34 5.75 -3.73 18.77
C VAL A 34 5.14 -3.95 17.38
N ALA A 35 3.86 -4.30 17.31
CA ALA A 35 3.16 -4.50 16.03
C ALA A 35 3.05 -3.21 15.20
N ALA A 36 2.89 -2.04 15.84
CA ALA A 36 2.89 -0.75 15.16
C ALA A 36 4.26 -0.44 14.56
N ARG A 37 5.34 -0.71 15.30
CA ARG A 37 6.72 -0.51 14.83
C ARG A 37 7.05 -1.39 13.64
N HIS A 38 6.73 -2.69 13.69
CA HIS A 38 6.93 -3.59 12.55
C HIS A 38 6.20 -3.12 11.29
N ARG A 39 4.94 -2.67 11.42
CA ARG A 39 4.19 -2.11 10.28
C ARG A 39 4.84 -0.84 9.70
N ALA A 40 5.42 0.02 10.55
CA ALA A 40 6.13 1.21 10.10
C ALA A 40 7.42 0.84 9.35
N ASP A 41 8.18 -0.12 9.88
CA ASP A 41 9.41 -0.64 9.25
C ASP A 41 9.10 -1.27 7.88
N ASP A 42 8.06 -2.12 7.81
CA ASP A 42 7.59 -2.72 6.56
C ASP A 42 7.16 -1.65 5.53
N GLY A 43 6.45 -0.61 5.99
CA GLY A 43 6.06 0.53 5.18
C GLY A 43 7.25 1.30 4.63
N MET A 44 8.30 1.51 5.43
CA MET A 44 9.55 2.13 4.98
C MET A 44 10.27 1.29 3.93
N ILE A 45 10.42 -0.01 4.16
CA ILE A 45 11.07 -0.94 3.21
C ILE A 45 10.30 -0.96 1.89
N HIS A 46 8.98 -1.07 1.97
CA HIS A 46 8.12 -1.09 0.78
C HIS A 46 8.18 0.25 0.03
N GLY A 47 8.16 1.38 0.74
CA GLY A 47 8.33 2.71 0.17
C GLY A 47 9.68 2.90 -0.53
N ALA A 48 10.77 2.42 0.08
CA ALA A 48 12.10 2.45 -0.52
C ALA A 48 12.17 1.59 -1.80
N TRP A 49 11.57 0.39 -1.77
CA TRP A 49 11.49 -0.50 -2.92
C TRP A 49 10.68 0.11 -4.07
N LEU A 50 9.49 0.66 -3.79
CA LEU A 50 8.67 1.39 -4.77
C LEU A 50 9.42 2.60 -5.34
N GLY A 51 10.09 3.37 -4.49
CA GLY A 51 10.92 4.50 -4.91
C GLY A 51 12.04 4.09 -5.86
N ALA A 52 12.71 2.97 -5.58
CA ALA A 52 13.74 2.41 -6.45
C ALA A 52 13.17 1.96 -7.81
N ILE A 53 12.00 1.31 -7.82
CA ILE A 53 11.31 0.90 -9.06
C ILE A 53 10.93 2.12 -9.90
N LEU A 54 10.29 3.12 -9.29
CA LEU A 54 9.89 4.34 -9.99
C LEU A 54 11.11 5.12 -10.49
N GLY A 55 12.17 5.17 -9.70
CA GLY A 55 13.45 5.75 -10.10
C GLY A 55 14.08 5.03 -11.30
N ARG A 56 13.96 3.70 -11.36
CA ARG A 56 14.39 2.92 -12.52
C ARG A 56 13.48 3.16 -13.72
N ALA A 57 12.17 3.18 -13.54
CA ALA A 57 11.19 3.45 -14.59
C ALA A 57 11.43 4.82 -15.25
N LYS A 58 11.76 5.86 -14.47
CA LYS A 58 12.13 7.19 -14.99
C LYS A 58 13.39 7.18 -15.88
N LYS A 59 14.26 6.20 -15.73
CA LYS A 59 15.48 6.04 -16.54
C LYS A 59 15.27 5.17 -17.76
N ILE A 60 14.15 4.44 -17.85
CA ILE A 60 13.81 3.66 -19.03
C ILE A 60 13.36 4.66 -20.10
N PRO A 61 14.00 4.68 -21.27
CA PRO A 61 13.57 5.53 -22.38
C PRO A 61 12.12 5.19 -22.73
N ALA A 62 11.35 6.20 -23.16
CA ALA A 62 9.97 5.99 -23.58
C ALA A 62 9.92 4.98 -24.74
N LEU A 63 8.86 4.16 -24.82
CA LEU A 63 8.80 3.01 -25.72
C LEU A 63 8.91 3.40 -27.20
N ASP A 64 8.39 4.58 -27.54
CA ASP A 64 8.49 5.25 -28.84
C ASP A 64 9.93 5.60 -29.25
N SER A 65 10.82 5.81 -28.29
CA SER A 65 12.25 6.03 -28.52
C SER A 65 13.03 4.74 -28.78
N LEU A 66 12.48 3.58 -28.37
CA LEU A 66 13.12 2.28 -28.52
C LEU A 66 12.57 1.49 -29.71
N LEU A 67 11.29 1.67 -30.01
CA LEU A 67 10.58 0.98 -31.08
C LEU A 67 9.92 2.04 -31.95
N SER A 68 10.23 2.01 -33.25
CA SER A 68 9.49 2.82 -34.22
C SER A 68 8.03 2.39 -34.18
N ARG A 69 7.16 3.32 -33.76
CA ARG A 69 5.72 3.11 -33.81
C ARG A 69 5.31 2.81 -35.26
N PRO A 70 4.59 1.71 -35.54
CA PRO A 70 4.07 1.44 -36.88
C PRO A 70 3.18 2.62 -37.32
N ALA A 71 3.32 3.05 -38.58
CA ALA A 71 2.61 4.22 -39.11
C ALA A 71 1.08 4.10 -39.00
N ASP A 72 0.56 2.87 -38.96
CA ASP A 72 -0.88 2.57 -38.97
C ASP A 72 -1.43 2.26 -37.56
N ALA A 73 -0.60 2.35 -36.52
CA ALA A 73 -0.98 1.99 -35.15
C ALA A 73 -2.02 2.94 -34.53
N ASP A 74 -2.03 4.22 -34.89
CA ASP A 74 -2.98 5.19 -34.33
C ASP A 74 -4.36 5.14 -35.03
N ASP A 75 -4.42 4.55 -36.22
CA ASP A 75 -5.62 4.51 -37.06
C ASP A 75 -6.41 3.19 -37.00
N ASP A 76 -5.89 2.15 -36.32
CA ASP A 76 -6.64 0.92 -36.09
C ASP A 76 -7.71 1.11 -34.98
N PRO A 77 -9.01 1.19 -35.34
CA PRO A 77 -10.08 1.41 -34.37
C PRO A 77 -10.24 0.22 -33.42
N GLU A 78 -9.90 -1.00 -33.85
CA GLU A 78 -10.00 -2.20 -33.04
C GLU A 78 -8.92 -2.22 -31.95
N MET A 79 -7.72 -1.79 -32.29
CA MET A 79 -6.61 -1.71 -31.34
C MET A 79 -6.88 -0.66 -30.26
N ARG A 80 -7.37 0.53 -30.63
CA ARG A 80 -7.81 1.56 -29.66
C ARG A 80 -8.96 1.09 -28.76
N ALA A 81 -9.92 0.36 -29.33
CA ALA A 81 -11.02 -0.21 -28.56
C ALA A 81 -10.55 -1.32 -27.61
N ALA A 82 -9.50 -2.07 -27.97
CA ALA A 82 -8.88 -3.08 -27.11
C ALA A 82 -8.10 -2.43 -25.96
N GLU A 83 -7.31 -1.39 -26.22
CA GLU A 83 -6.60 -0.61 -25.19
C GLU A 83 -7.57 -0.01 -24.18
N GLN A 84 -8.62 0.69 -24.63
CA GLN A 84 -9.64 1.25 -23.73
C GLN A 84 -10.35 0.17 -22.89
N ARG A 85 -10.60 -1.01 -23.46
CA ARG A 85 -11.17 -2.14 -22.71
C ARG A 85 -10.22 -2.64 -21.64
N ALA A 86 -8.93 -2.75 -21.95
CA ALA A 86 -7.91 -3.17 -20.99
C ALA A 86 -7.75 -2.15 -19.85
N GLU A 87 -7.71 -0.85 -20.17
CA GLU A 87 -7.64 0.22 -19.19
C GLU A 87 -8.86 0.22 -18.25
N MET A 88 -10.07 0.09 -18.80
CA MET A 88 -11.29 0.00 -18.00
C MET A 88 -11.34 -1.27 -17.14
N ALA A 89 -10.82 -2.39 -17.63
CA ALA A 89 -10.75 -3.64 -16.86
C ALA A 89 -9.80 -3.49 -15.65
N ALA A 90 -8.61 -2.94 -15.87
CA ALA A 90 -7.65 -2.67 -14.80
C ALA A 90 -8.21 -1.69 -13.76
N LEU A 91 -8.89 -0.63 -14.19
CA LEU A 91 -9.52 0.33 -13.30
C LEU A 91 -10.61 -0.33 -12.42
N ARG A 92 -11.43 -1.22 -13.02
CA ARG A 92 -12.47 -1.96 -12.29
C ARG A 92 -11.88 -2.88 -11.23
N GLU A 93 -10.79 -3.58 -11.55
CA GLU A 93 -10.12 -4.47 -10.61
C GLU A 93 -9.57 -3.72 -9.39
N VAL A 94 -8.94 -2.56 -9.62
CA VAL A 94 -8.44 -1.69 -8.54
C VAL A 94 -9.59 -1.16 -7.68
N MET A 95 -10.69 -0.72 -8.31
CA MET A 95 -11.87 -0.24 -7.59
C MET A 95 -12.54 -1.34 -6.76
N ALA A 96 -12.55 -2.58 -7.26
CA ALA A 96 -13.04 -3.75 -6.54
C ALA A 96 -12.15 -4.12 -5.34
N ALA A 97 -10.83 -4.11 -5.51
CA ALA A 97 -9.90 -4.35 -4.42
C ALA A 97 -10.03 -3.30 -3.29
N GLN A 98 -10.44 -2.08 -3.62
CA GLN A 98 -10.68 -1.00 -2.65
C GLN A 98 -12.10 -1.00 -2.06
N GLY A 99 -12.96 -1.97 -2.41
CA GLY A 99 -14.35 -2.02 -1.95
C GLY A 99 -15.22 -0.87 -2.48
N ARG A 100 -14.80 -0.21 -3.58
CA ARG A 100 -15.48 0.95 -4.16
C ARG A 100 -16.43 0.60 -5.30
N THR A 101 -16.41 -0.65 -5.77
CA THR A 101 -17.47 -1.21 -6.63
C THR A 101 -18.44 -2.02 -5.79
N ARG A 102 -19.70 -1.57 -5.76
CA ARG A 102 -20.81 -2.34 -5.23
C ARG A 102 -21.45 -3.19 -6.33
N SER A 103 -21.80 -4.43 -6.00
CA SER A 103 -22.60 -5.27 -6.89
C SER A 103 -24.05 -4.76 -6.97
N TRP A 104 -24.77 -5.09 -8.05
CA TRP A 104 -26.19 -4.72 -8.20
C TRP A 104 -27.06 -5.29 -7.05
N SER A 105 -26.70 -6.46 -6.52
CA SER A 105 -27.29 -7.05 -5.33
C SER A 105 -27.07 -6.20 -4.07
N GLU A 106 -25.85 -5.68 -3.86
CA GLU A 106 -25.54 -4.80 -2.71
C GLU A 106 -26.29 -3.46 -2.78
N TRP A 107 -26.53 -2.94 -3.98
CA TRP A 107 -27.36 -1.76 -4.17
C TRP A 107 -28.84 -1.99 -3.86
N ARG A 108 -29.32 -3.22 -4.05
CA ARG A 108 -30.73 -3.56 -3.81
C ARG A 108 -31.03 -3.78 -2.32
N GLU A 109 -30.00 -4.05 -1.52
CA GLU A 109 -30.09 -4.33 -0.08
C GLU A 109 -29.75 -3.12 0.81
N SER A 110 -29.36 -1.97 0.23
CA SER A 110 -29.16 -0.68 0.93
C SER A 110 -30.39 0.21 0.84
#